data_AF-A0A2A5HBJ6-F1
#
_entry.id   AF-A0A2A5HBJ6-F1
#
_cell.length_a   1.000
_cell.length_b   1.000
_cell.length_c   1.000
_cell.angle_alpha   90.00
_cell.angle_beta   90.00
_cell.angle_gamma   90.00
#
_symmetry.space_group_name_H-M   'P 1'
#
loop_
_entity.id
_entity.type
_entity.pdbx_description
1 polymer ?
#
loop_
_entity_poly.entity_id
_entity_poly.type
_entity_poly.pdbx_seq_one_letter_code
_entity_poly.pdbx_strand_id
1 'polypeptide(L)' 'IDIGRSSIKLMIEVWSRHYDVEGQRKVTEGDFVYVAIDDSGRTRQLPKD' A
#
# COMPACT_ATOMS: atom_id res chain seq x y z
N ILE A 1 4.86 -7.48 -2.16
CA ILE A 1 5.13 -6.10 -2.61
C ILE A 1 5.90 -6.19 -3.91
N ASP A 2 5.49 -5.43 -4.92
CA ASP A 2 6.12 -5.40 -6.24
C ASP A 2 6.66 -3.98 -6.50
N ILE A 3 7.94 -3.87 -6.84
CA ILE A 3 8.67 -2.60 -6.91
C ILE A 3 9.17 -2.38 -8.34
N GLY A 4 8.60 -1.38 -9.00
CA GLY A 4 9.06 -0.87 -10.28
C GLY A 4 10.08 0.27 -10.11
N ARG A 5 10.54 0.85 -11.22
CA ARG A 5 11.52 1.96 -11.19
C ARG A 5 11.07 3.14 -10.32
N SER A 6 9.80 3.51 -10.39
CA SER A 6 9.22 4.67 -9.69
C SER A 6 7.90 4.34 -8.99
N SER A 7 7.56 3.06 -8.84
CA SER A 7 6.26 2.64 -8.33
C SER A 7 6.38 1.47 -7.36
N ILE A 8 5.44 1.42 -6.42
CA ILE A 8 5.29 0.32 -5.47
C ILE A 8 3.85 -0.17 -5.56
N LYS A 9 3.66 -1.44 -5.91
CA LYS A 9 2.37 -2.12 -5.84
C LYS A 9 2.29 -2.99 -4.59
N LEU A 10 1.21 -2.87 -3.84
CA LEU A 10 0.92 -3.70 -2.68
C LEU A 10 -0.57 -3.97 -2.53
N MET A 11 -0.88 -5.16 -2.02
CA MET A 11 -2.21 -5.51 -1.56
C MET A 11 -2.32 -5.11 -0.09
N ILE A 12 -3.30 -4.28 0.24
CA ILE A 12 -3.60 -3.85 1.60
C ILE A 12 -4.87 -4.55 2.05
N GLU A 13 -4.85 -5.02 3.28
CA GLU A 13 -6.01 -5.54 3.97
C GLU A 13 -6.27 -4.69 5.21
N VAL A 14 -7.54 -4.42 5.48
CA VAL A 14 -7.97 -3.72 6.70
C VAL A 14 -8.83 -4.68 7.49
N TRP A 15 -8.48 -4.83 8.76
CA TRP A 15 -9.15 -5.73 9.69
C TRP A 15 -9.68 -4.93 10.87
N SER A 16 -10.93 -5.19 11.27
CA SER A 16 -11.54 -4.64 12.47
C SER A 16 -11.72 -5.73 13.52
N ARG A 17 -11.56 -5.36 14.78
CA ARG A 17 -11.85 -6.20 15.94
C ARG A 17 -12.80 -5.45 16.85
N HIS A 18 -13.98 -6.02 17.08
CA HIS A 18 -14.89 -5.53 18.11
C HIS A 18 -14.53 -6.17 19.46
N TYR A 19 -14.66 -5.41 20.55
CA TYR A 19 -14.33 -5.91 21.88
C TYR A 19 -15.24 -7.07 22.31
N ASP A 20 -16.52 -7.00 21.94
CA ASP A 20 -17.56 -7.96 22.36
C ASP A 20 -17.72 -9.17 21.43
N VAL A 21 -16.98 -9.21 20.31
CA VAL A 21 -17.09 -10.26 19.30
C VAL A 21 -15.75 -10.99 19.22
N GLU A 22 -15.78 -12.31 19.37
CA GLU A 22 -14.59 -13.12 19.14
C GLU A 22 -14.21 -13.11 17.65
N GLY A 23 -12.93 -12.84 17.40
CA GLY A 23 -12.35 -12.84 16.06
C GLY A 23 -12.11 -11.46 15.44
N GLN A 24 -11.30 -11.44 14.39
CA GLN A 24 -11.08 -10.28 13.54
C GLN A 24 -11.89 -10.45 12.26
N ARG A 25 -12.49 -9.37 11.78
CA ARG A 25 -13.19 -9.34 10.49
C ARG A 25 -12.41 -8.47 9.51
N LYS A 26 -12.10 -9.01 8.33
CA LYS A 26 -11.62 -8.21 7.20
C LYS A 26 -12.75 -7.29 6.75
N VAL A 27 -12.51 -5.98 6.79
CA VAL A 27 -13.50 -4.96 6.42
C VAL A 27 -13.29 -4.42 5.03
N THR A 28 -12.05 -4.43 4.53
CA THR A 28 -11.75 -4.13 3.13
C THR A 28 -10.42 -4.75 2.73
N GLU A 29 -10.25 -4.95 1.42
CA GLU A 29 -8.96 -5.21 0.81
C GLU A 29 -8.86 -4.41 -0.49
N GLY A 30 -7.65 -4.22 -1.00
CA GLY A 30 -7.44 -3.57 -2.28
C GLY A 30 -6.00 -3.62 -2.75
N ASP A 31 -5.82 -3.59 -4.06
CA ASP A 31 -4.53 -3.33 -4.71
C ASP A 31 -4.28 -1.83 -4.75
N PHE A 32 -3.12 -1.42 -4.25
CA PHE A 32 -2.67 -0.02 -4.24
C PHE A 32 -1.38 0.11 -5.03
N VAL A 33 -1.30 1.17 -5.84
CA VAL A 33 -0.08 1.55 -6.55
C VAL A 33 0.31 2.95 -6.12
N TYR A 34 1.49 3.07 -5.52
CA TYR A 34 2.10 4.35 -5.15
C TYR A 34 3.17 4.70 -6.18
N VAL A 35 3.26 5.97 -6.55
CA VAL A 35 4.26 6.47 -7.52
C VAL A 35 5.10 7.55 -6.85
N ALA A 36 6.42 7.40 -6.93
CA ALA A 36 7.35 8.40 -6.43
C ALA A 36 7.45 9.57 -7.41
N ILE A 37 7.10 10.77 -6.93
CA ILE A 37 7.14 12.03 -7.66
C ILE A 37 8.13 12.98 -6.96
N ASP A 38 8.89 13.75 -7.73
CA ASP A 38 9.78 14.81 -7.24
C ASP A 38 9.10 16.19 -7.18
N ASP A 39 9.82 17.20 -6.68
CA ASP A 39 9.29 18.57 -6.52
C ASP A 39 8.93 19.24 -7.86
N SER A 40 9.43 18.72 -8.98
CA SER A 40 9.08 19.19 -10.34
C SER A 40 7.84 18.49 -10.92
N GLY A 41 7.22 17.59 -10.16
CA GLY A 41 6.07 16.80 -10.60
C GLY A 41 6.44 15.63 -11.51
N ARG A 42 7.71 15.24 -11.59
CA ARG A 42 8.18 14.13 -12.45
C ARG A 42 8.37 12.84 -11.65
N THR A 43 8.25 11.70 -12.32
CA THR A 43 8.52 10.41 -11.68
C THR A 43 10.00 10.26 -11.37
N ARG A 44 10.32 9.93 -10.12
CA ARG A 44 11.70 9.72 -9.67
C ARG A 44 11.98 8.25 -9.40
N GLN A 45 13.25 7.88 -9.50
CA GLN A 45 13.67 6.52 -9.16
C GLN A 45 13.53 6.30 -7.65
N LEU A 46 13.05 5.12 -7.27
CA LEU A 46 13.13 4.66 -5.89
C LEU A 46 14.58 4.33 -5.51
N PRO A 47 14.97 4.47 -4.22
CA PRO A 47 16.25 3.98 -3.75
C PRO A 47 16.43 2.51 -4.14
N LYS A 48 17.63 2.15 -4.59
CA LYS A 48 18.05 0.75 -4.66
C LYS A 48 18.61 0.41 -3.29
N ASP A 49 18.23 -0.73 -2.75
CA ASP A 49 18.83 -1.28 -1.53
C ASP A 49 20.35 -1.37 -1.64
#